data_AF-A0AAW5BMX0-F1
#
_entry.id   AF-A0AAW5BMX0-F1
#
_cell.length_a   1.000
_cell.length_b   1.000
_cell.length_c   1.000
_cell.angle_alpha   90.00
_cell.angle_beta   90.00
_cell.angle_gamma   90.00
#
_symmetry.space_group_name_H-M   'P 1'
#
loop_
_entity.id
_entity.type
_entity.pdbx_description
1 polymer ?
#
loop_
_entity_poly.entity_id
_entity_poly.type
_entity_poly.pdbx_seq_one_letter_code
_entity_poly.pdbx_strand_id
1 'polypeptide(L)'
;MPETTNRQPDNRSRRLFAAITAASTLMILWVLYDSEFHYADTAKGQMEAAADYIIDTDGNNSLHSVRPGDPLHVIASGKVKNHLFIFYGAEDRDNIHGLVHLIQGINGKYRLSDASLNPFPYTAGIYAEQLRVKGSNLELLALAGHGCQDMDAFRITYVSSVEGSAKETTHEQVYQIEEADFLWLKDIKELRQELGLEDNARIRLSAGEIQLLNKDGNDITSQFKDPFVSQGWGGGKGTAEMGLLYVLMGIVGGLGLILIRYLLYDDKNHGRH
;
A
#
# COMPACT_ATOMS: atom_id res chain seq x y z
N MET A 1 60.03 -22.42 28.02
CA MET A 1 58.66 -21.92 27.74
C MET A 1 58.75 -21.16 26.43
N PRO A 2 58.04 -21.57 25.35
CA PRO A 2 58.12 -20.85 24.09
C PRO A 2 57.28 -19.57 24.20
N GLU A 3 57.89 -18.43 23.85
CA GLU A 3 57.19 -17.17 23.64
C GLU A 3 56.11 -17.36 22.57
N THR A 4 54.85 -17.22 22.95
CA THR A 4 53.75 -17.08 22.02
C THR A 4 53.90 -15.72 21.33
N THR A 5 54.52 -15.72 20.15
CA THR A 5 54.64 -14.53 19.31
C THR A 5 53.23 -14.10 18.89
N ASN A 6 52.68 -13.11 19.60
CA ASN A 6 51.42 -12.48 19.25
C ASN A 6 51.64 -11.68 17.96
N ARG A 7 51.59 -12.36 16.80
CA ARG A 7 51.74 -11.73 15.49
C ARG A 7 50.52 -10.85 15.24
N GLN A 8 50.68 -9.55 15.48
CA GLN A 8 49.75 -8.53 15.03
C GLN A 8 49.55 -8.71 13.51
N PRO A 9 48.31 -8.80 12.99
CA PRO A 9 48.06 -9.03 11.57
C PRO A 9 48.71 -7.92 10.72
N ASP A 10 49.32 -8.31 9.60
CA ASP A 10 49.99 -7.36 8.70
C ASP A 10 49.00 -6.32 8.15
N ASN A 11 49.49 -5.15 7.73
CA ASN A 11 48.60 -4.08 7.24
C ASN A 11 47.76 -4.50 6.01
N ARG A 12 48.15 -5.54 5.26
CA ARG A 12 47.34 -6.09 4.15
C ARG A 12 46.16 -6.93 4.64
N SER A 13 46.37 -7.85 5.58
CA SER A 13 45.31 -8.68 6.18
C SER A 13 44.29 -7.83 6.92
N ARG A 14 44.72 -6.78 7.63
CA ARG A 14 43.82 -5.82 8.28
C ARG A 14 42.90 -5.10 7.28
N ARG A 15 43.46 -4.65 6.14
CA ARG A 15 42.68 -4.04 5.06
C ARG A 15 41.73 -5.04 4.39
N LEU A 16 42.17 -6.29 4.22
CA LEU A 16 41.33 -7.37 3.69
C LEU A 16 40.15 -7.65 4.63
N PHE A 17 40.38 -7.80 5.93
CA PHE A 17 39.31 -8.00 6.90
C PHE A 17 38.35 -6.81 6.93
N ALA A 18 38.85 -5.58 6.90
CA ALA A 18 37.99 -4.39 6.82
C ALA A 18 37.13 -4.39 5.55
N ALA A 19 37.67 -4.79 4.40
CA ALA A 19 36.93 -4.91 3.15
C ALA A 19 35.86 -6.00 3.21
N ILE A 20 36.19 -7.16 3.78
CA ILE A 20 35.22 -8.26 4.00
C ILE A 20 34.10 -7.80 4.93
N THR A 21 34.44 -7.15 6.06
CA THR A 21 33.44 -6.60 6.98
C THR A 21 32.54 -5.60 6.27
N ALA A 22 33.08 -4.69 5.46
CA ALA A 22 32.29 -3.74 4.69
C ALA A 22 31.34 -4.45 3.70
N ALA A 23 31.82 -5.44 2.96
CA ALA A 23 30.99 -6.22 2.05
C ALA A 23 29.88 -6.98 2.79
N SER A 24 30.20 -7.62 3.92
CA SER A 24 29.22 -8.32 4.74
C SER A 24 28.17 -7.38 5.33
N THR A 25 28.58 -6.21 5.82
CA THR A 25 27.63 -5.19 6.32
C THR A 25 26.68 -4.74 5.21
N LEU A 26 27.20 -4.44 4.02
CA LEU A 26 26.35 -4.06 2.88
C LEU A 26 25.41 -5.19 2.47
N MET A 27 25.88 -6.44 2.49
CA MET A 27 25.04 -7.61 2.18
C MET A 27 23.91 -7.77 3.20
N ILE A 28 24.18 -7.62 4.50
CA ILE A 28 23.15 -7.71 5.55
C ILE A 28 22.13 -6.58 5.39
N LEU A 29 22.59 -5.34 5.16
CA LEU A 29 21.71 -4.21 4.90
C LEU A 29 20.81 -4.44 3.68
N TRP A 30 21.38 -5.01 2.61
CA TRP A 30 20.62 -5.37 1.41
C TRP A 30 19.58 -6.45 1.69
N VAL A 31 19.94 -7.50 2.42
CA VAL A 31 19.00 -8.59 2.78
C VAL A 31 17.86 -8.08 3.65
N LEU A 32 18.15 -7.24 4.65
CA LEU A 32 17.11 -6.61 5.48
C LEU A 32 16.19 -5.72 4.64
N TYR A 33 16.76 -4.97 3.70
CA TYR A 33 15.98 -4.13 2.81
C TYR A 33 15.09 -4.96 1.87
N ASP A 34 15.66 -6.00 1.25
CA ASP A 34 14.93 -6.87 0.32
C ASP A 34 13.86 -7.70 1.03
N SER A 35 14.04 -8.05 2.32
CA SER A 35 13.00 -8.73 3.10
C SER A 35 11.80 -7.84 3.39
N GLU A 36 11.97 -6.52 3.47
CA GLU A 36 10.84 -5.59 3.60
C GLU A 36 10.20 -5.34 2.23
N PHE A 37 11.02 -4.99 1.24
CA PHE A 37 10.59 -4.71 -0.12
C PHE A 37 10.72 -5.98 -0.96
N HIS A 38 9.84 -6.96 -0.73
CA HIS A 38 9.91 -8.26 -1.40
C HIS A 38 8.78 -8.51 -2.41
N TYR A 39 7.66 -7.77 -2.33
CA TYR A 39 6.52 -8.01 -3.20
C TYR A 39 6.82 -7.54 -4.64
N ALA A 40 6.67 -8.44 -5.60
CA ALA A 40 6.83 -8.13 -7.01
C ALA A 40 5.52 -7.60 -7.62
N ASP A 41 5.63 -6.69 -8.58
CA ASP A 41 4.48 -6.24 -9.40
C ASP A 41 4.12 -7.30 -10.45
N THR A 42 3.56 -8.39 -9.98
CA THR A 42 3.07 -9.54 -10.76
C THR A 42 1.80 -10.05 -10.10
N ALA A 43 0.93 -10.76 -10.82
CA ALA A 43 -0.29 -11.33 -10.24
C ALA A 43 0.00 -12.17 -8.97
N LYS A 44 1.09 -12.94 -8.98
CA LYS A 44 1.51 -13.72 -7.81
C LYS A 44 1.92 -12.83 -6.63
N GLY A 45 2.79 -11.85 -6.87
CA GLY A 45 3.26 -10.94 -5.82
C GLY A 45 2.16 -10.04 -5.26
N GLN A 46 1.19 -9.65 -6.09
CA GLN A 46 0.01 -8.91 -5.68
C GLN A 46 -0.91 -9.75 -4.79
N MET A 47 -1.13 -11.02 -5.16
CA MET A 47 -1.90 -11.96 -4.34
C MET A 47 -1.20 -12.28 -3.02
N GLU A 48 0.12 -12.49 -3.03
CA GLU A 48 0.93 -12.67 -1.81
C GLU A 48 0.78 -11.45 -0.88
N ALA A 49 0.89 -10.23 -1.41
CA ALA A 49 0.70 -9.01 -0.63
C ALA A 49 -0.71 -8.89 -0.03
N ALA A 50 -1.74 -9.20 -0.81
CA ALA A 50 -3.12 -9.15 -0.33
C ALA A 50 -3.36 -10.21 0.76
N ALA A 51 -2.89 -11.45 0.56
CA ALA A 51 -3.06 -12.52 1.53
C ALA A 51 -2.36 -12.22 2.86
N ASP A 52 -1.09 -11.80 2.81
CA ASP A 52 -0.29 -11.52 4.02
C ASP A 52 -0.87 -10.36 4.84
N TYR A 53 -1.52 -9.40 4.19
CA TYR A 53 -2.01 -8.21 4.85
C TYR A 53 -3.48 -8.27 5.28
N ILE A 54 -4.34 -8.88 4.48
CA ILE A 54 -5.79 -8.87 4.69
C ILE A 54 -6.24 -10.02 5.60
N ILE A 55 -5.63 -11.21 5.45
CA ILE A 55 -6.04 -12.38 6.23
C ILE A 55 -5.62 -12.19 7.70
N ASP A 56 -6.59 -12.32 8.60
CA ASP A 56 -6.35 -12.23 10.04
C ASP A 56 -5.82 -13.57 10.57
N THR A 57 -4.50 -13.74 10.52
CA THR A 57 -3.81 -14.94 11.02
C THR A 57 -3.59 -14.92 12.53
N ASP A 58 -3.76 -13.76 13.18
CA ASP A 58 -3.48 -13.59 14.61
C ASP A 58 -4.64 -14.09 15.49
N GLY A 59 -5.73 -14.57 14.87
CA GLY A 59 -6.90 -15.05 15.58
C GLY A 59 -7.60 -13.94 16.36
N ASN A 60 -7.43 -12.68 15.94
CA ASN A 60 -8.22 -11.60 16.50
C ASN A 60 -9.68 -11.90 16.16
N ASN A 61 -10.51 -12.08 17.19
CA ASN A 61 -11.94 -12.28 17.03
C ASN A 61 -12.66 -10.97 16.65
N SER A 62 -12.07 -10.19 15.74
CA SER A 62 -12.77 -9.06 15.15
C SER A 62 -14.02 -9.59 14.45
N LEU A 63 -15.16 -8.99 14.76
CA LEU A 63 -16.44 -9.32 14.15
C LEU A 63 -16.39 -9.18 12.62
N HIS A 64 -15.51 -8.32 12.13
CA HIS A 64 -15.32 -7.95 10.74
C HIS A 64 -13.87 -8.20 10.35
N SER A 65 -13.58 -9.40 9.83
CA SER A 65 -12.23 -9.84 9.44
C SER A 65 -12.31 -10.94 8.39
N VAL A 66 -11.34 -10.95 7.48
CA VAL A 66 -11.15 -12.05 6.52
C VAL A 66 -10.35 -13.14 7.22
N ARG A 67 -10.91 -14.34 7.33
CA ARG A 67 -10.31 -15.44 8.11
C ARG A 67 -9.46 -16.35 7.26
N PRO A 68 -8.53 -17.11 7.87
CA PRO A 68 -7.83 -18.18 7.17
C PRO A 68 -8.82 -19.17 6.55
N GLY A 69 -8.76 -19.32 5.23
CA GLY A 69 -9.63 -20.21 4.46
C GLY A 69 -10.77 -19.50 3.71
N ASP A 70 -11.06 -18.23 4.01
CA ASP A 70 -11.99 -17.45 3.21
C ASP A 70 -11.36 -17.16 1.83
N PRO A 71 -12.11 -17.31 0.72
CA PRO A 71 -11.59 -17.00 -0.61
C PRO A 71 -11.23 -15.52 -0.71
N LEU A 72 -10.03 -15.24 -1.22
CA LEU A 72 -9.52 -13.89 -1.45
C LEU A 72 -9.10 -13.77 -2.91
N HIS A 73 -9.49 -12.67 -3.54
CA HIS A 73 -9.24 -12.41 -4.95
C HIS A 73 -8.62 -11.03 -5.15
N VAL A 74 -7.59 -10.98 -5.99
CA VAL A 74 -7.13 -9.72 -6.59
C VAL A 74 -7.96 -9.48 -7.83
N ILE A 75 -8.72 -8.39 -7.82
CA ILE A 75 -9.67 -8.03 -8.89
C ILE A 75 -8.96 -7.16 -9.93
N ALA A 76 -8.30 -6.10 -9.48
CA ALA A 76 -7.58 -5.17 -10.35
C ALA A 76 -6.41 -4.52 -9.62
N SER A 77 -5.47 -3.94 -10.37
CA SER A 77 -4.37 -3.16 -9.79
C SER A 77 -4.05 -1.92 -10.62
N GLY A 78 -3.52 -0.89 -9.95
CA GLY A 78 -3.23 0.40 -10.54
C GLY A 78 -2.01 1.04 -9.90
N LYS A 79 -1.21 1.75 -10.71
CA LYS A 79 0.02 2.39 -10.25
C LYS A 79 -0.05 3.90 -10.42
N VAL A 80 0.39 4.62 -9.39
CA VAL A 80 0.60 6.07 -9.44
C VAL A 80 1.95 6.39 -8.82
N LYS A 81 2.88 6.91 -9.62
CA LYS A 81 4.28 7.16 -9.21
C LYS A 81 4.92 5.88 -8.64
N ASN A 82 5.42 5.92 -7.41
CA ASN A 82 6.02 4.82 -6.67
C ASN A 82 5.00 4.07 -5.80
N HIS A 83 3.70 4.23 -6.04
CA HIS A 83 2.63 3.57 -5.29
C HIS A 83 1.90 2.56 -6.17
N LEU A 84 1.65 1.38 -5.62
CA LEU A 84 0.83 0.33 -6.22
C LEU A 84 -0.41 0.13 -5.34
N PHE A 85 -1.58 0.14 -5.97
CA PHE A 85 -2.85 -0.13 -5.32
C PHE A 85 -3.44 -1.39 -5.91
N ILE A 86 -3.93 -2.27 -5.04
CA ILE A 86 -4.52 -3.55 -5.42
C ILE A 86 -5.95 -3.55 -4.89
N PHE A 87 -6.92 -3.60 -5.80
CA PHE A 87 -8.31 -3.80 -5.45
C PHE A 87 -8.57 -5.29 -5.25
N TYR A 88 -9.12 -5.63 -4.09
CA TYR A 88 -9.37 -7.01 -3.71
C TYR A 88 -10.81 -7.19 -3.23
N GLY A 89 -11.28 -8.43 -3.31
CA GLY A 89 -12.53 -8.89 -2.72
C GLY A 89 -12.32 -10.19 -1.96
N ALA A 90 -12.95 -10.31 -0.81
CA ALA A 90 -13.03 -11.54 -0.04
C ALA A 90 -14.46 -12.08 -0.07
N GLU A 91 -14.63 -13.36 -0.36
CA GLU A 91 -15.92 -14.06 -0.27
C GLU A 91 -16.19 -14.51 1.17
N ASP A 92 -16.17 -13.54 2.09
CA ASP A 92 -16.45 -13.75 3.50
C ASP A 92 -17.90 -13.39 3.85
N ARG A 93 -18.25 -13.45 5.14
CA ARG A 93 -19.63 -13.16 5.59
C ARG A 93 -20.07 -11.73 5.26
N ASP A 94 -19.15 -10.78 5.26
CA ASP A 94 -19.45 -9.37 5.09
C ASP A 94 -19.10 -8.85 3.68
N ASN A 95 -18.73 -9.75 2.76
CA ASN A 95 -18.32 -9.47 1.38
C ASN A 95 -17.27 -8.34 1.33
N ILE A 96 -16.19 -8.48 2.08
CA ILE A 96 -15.22 -7.42 2.32
C ILE A 96 -14.47 -7.10 1.04
N HIS A 97 -14.48 -5.82 0.67
CA HIS A 97 -13.67 -5.26 -0.40
C HIS A 97 -12.81 -4.12 0.12
N GLY A 98 -11.71 -3.88 -0.58
CA GLY A 98 -10.84 -2.77 -0.24
C GLY A 98 -9.66 -2.66 -1.16
N LEU A 99 -8.76 -1.78 -0.75
CA LEU A 99 -7.54 -1.47 -1.48
C LEU A 99 -6.35 -1.78 -0.59
N VAL A 100 -5.43 -2.60 -1.08
CA VAL A 100 -4.09 -2.74 -0.49
C VAL A 100 -3.19 -1.73 -1.15
N HIS A 101 -2.53 -0.89 -0.34
CA HIS A 101 -1.59 0.11 -0.78
C HIS A 101 -0.16 -0.33 -0.47
N LEU A 102 0.67 -0.33 -1.51
CA LEU A 102 2.08 -0.65 -1.44
C LEU A 102 2.96 0.51 -1.93
N ILE A 103 4.17 0.61 -1.36
CA ILE A 103 5.17 1.60 -1.72
C ILE A 103 6.39 0.92 -2.34
N GLN A 104 6.82 1.40 -3.49
CA GLN A 104 7.97 0.88 -4.22
C GLN A 104 9.29 1.28 -3.54
N GLY A 105 10.19 0.33 -3.44
CA GLY A 105 11.57 0.51 -2.99
C GLY A 105 12.55 0.75 -4.13
N ILE A 106 13.80 1.03 -3.78
CA ILE A 106 14.89 1.25 -4.73
C ILE A 106 15.27 -0.02 -5.51
N ASN A 107 14.90 -1.20 -4.99
CA ASN A 107 15.08 -2.49 -5.67
C ASN A 107 13.96 -2.78 -6.68
N GLY A 108 13.01 -1.85 -6.88
CA GLY A 108 11.88 -1.99 -7.80
C GLY A 108 10.73 -2.86 -7.27
N LYS A 109 10.91 -3.52 -6.13
CA LYS A 109 9.89 -4.29 -5.41
C LYS A 109 9.12 -3.39 -4.45
N TYR A 110 8.08 -3.94 -3.85
CA TYR A 110 7.11 -3.22 -3.05
C TYR A 110 7.07 -3.75 -1.62
N ARG A 111 6.63 -2.88 -0.70
CA ARG A 111 6.26 -3.22 0.67
C ARG A 111 4.84 -2.75 0.97
N LEU A 112 4.21 -3.35 1.97
CA LEU A 112 2.88 -2.99 2.45
C LEU A 112 2.89 -1.68 3.25
N SER A 113 1.92 -0.80 3.01
CA SER A 113 1.73 0.46 3.74
C SER A 113 0.48 0.41 4.60
N ASP A 114 -0.65 0.19 3.95
CA ASP A 114 -1.98 0.20 4.55
C ASP A 114 -2.98 -0.50 3.63
N ALA A 115 -4.14 -0.81 4.19
CA ALA A 115 -5.26 -1.34 3.44
C ALA A 115 -6.59 -0.91 4.05
N SER A 116 -7.60 -0.80 3.21
CA SER A 116 -8.99 -0.59 3.63
C SER A 116 -9.74 -1.92 3.69
N LEU A 117 -10.70 -2.01 4.60
CA LEU A 117 -11.59 -3.16 4.76
C LEU A 117 -13.01 -2.62 4.91
N ASN A 118 -13.81 -2.71 3.85
CA ASN A 118 -15.16 -2.16 3.84
C ASN A 118 -16.15 -3.22 3.33
N PRO A 119 -17.37 -3.28 3.90
CA PRO A 119 -18.39 -4.18 3.40
C PRO A 119 -18.88 -3.74 2.02
N PHE A 120 -18.91 -4.64 1.04
CA PHE A 120 -19.41 -4.35 -0.29
C PHE A 120 -20.83 -4.90 -0.45
N PRO A 121 -21.87 -4.06 -0.46
CA PRO A 121 -23.27 -4.52 -0.42
C PRO A 121 -23.79 -4.96 -1.79
N TYR A 122 -22.90 -5.37 -2.68
CA TYR A 122 -23.25 -5.74 -4.04
C TYR A 122 -22.56 -7.04 -4.43
N THR A 123 -23.27 -7.85 -5.22
CA THR A 123 -22.72 -9.04 -5.87
C THR A 123 -21.83 -8.67 -7.06
N ALA A 124 -22.07 -7.52 -7.67
CA ALA A 124 -21.23 -6.85 -8.65
C ALA A 124 -21.50 -5.34 -8.61
N GLY A 125 -20.51 -4.51 -8.91
CA GLY A 125 -20.70 -3.06 -8.95
C GLY A 125 -19.43 -2.25 -8.76
N ILE A 126 -19.61 -1.00 -8.34
CA ILE A 126 -18.53 -0.03 -8.19
C ILE A 126 -18.22 0.21 -6.72
N TYR A 127 -16.96 0.01 -6.37
CA TYR A 127 -16.35 0.45 -5.13
C TYR A 127 -15.74 1.83 -5.32
N ALA A 128 -15.99 2.75 -4.39
CA ALA A 128 -15.38 4.07 -4.39
C ALA A 128 -14.76 4.38 -3.04
N GLU A 129 -13.50 4.79 -3.05
CA GLU A 129 -12.78 5.16 -1.83
C GLU A 129 -11.87 6.36 -2.08
N GLN A 130 -11.91 7.32 -1.16
CA GLN A 130 -10.95 8.42 -1.15
C GLN A 130 -9.69 7.99 -0.40
N LEU A 131 -8.55 8.02 -1.09
CA LEU A 131 -7.26 7.63 -0.57
C LEU A 131 -6.42 8.86 -0.22
N ARG A 132 -5.95 8.91 1.02
CA ARG A 132 -4.87 9.81 1.43
C ARG A 132 -3.59 9.01 1.58
N VAL A 133 -2.73 9.12 0.58
CA VAL A 133 -1.55 8.26 0.45
C VAL A 133 -0.50 8.68 1.49
N LYS A 134 -0.34 7.85 2.53
CA LYS A 134 0.62 8.09 3.63
C LYS A 134 2.02 8.38 3.10
N GLY A 135 2.66 9.38 3.72
CA GLY A 135 4.02 9.80 3.35
C GLY A 135 4.10 10.61 2.05
N SER A 136 2.96 11.03 1.49
CA SER A 136 2.90 11.88 0.30
C SER A 136 1.77 12.91 0.42
N ASN A 137 1.77 13.90 -0.48
CA ASN A 137 0.66 14.84 -0.66
C ASN A 137 -0.35 14.37 -1.73
N LEU A 138 -0.32 13.08 -2.08
CA LEU A 138 -1.18 12.51 -3.10
C LEU A 138 -2.54 12.17 -2.47
N GLU A 139 -3.59 12.81 -2.97
CA GLU A 139 -4.98 12.49 -2.63
C GLU A 139 -5.64 11.94 -3.89
N LEU A 140 -6.12 10.71 -3.81
CA LEU A 140 -6.74 10.00 -4.93
C LEU A 140 -8.20 9.66 -4.61
N LEU A 141 -9.00 9.53 -5.65
CA LEU A 141 -10.25 8.79 -5.62
C LEU A 141 -10.05 7.49 -6.40
N ALA A 142 -10.18 6.37 -5.72
CA ALA A 142 -10.24 5.07 -6.36
C ALA A 142 -11.69 4.78 -6.76
N LEU A 143 -11.89 4.44 -8.03
CA LEU A 143 -13.13 3.89 -8.56
C LEU A 143 -12.80 2.51 -9.11
N ALA A 144 -13.34 1.46 -8.49
CA ALA A 144 -13.01 0.09 -8.84
C ALA A 144 -14.28 -0.69 -9.18
N GLY A 145 -14.25 -1.42 -10.29
CA GLY A 145 -15.33 -2.30 -10.71
C GLY A 145 -15.03 -3.74 -10.32
N HIS A 146 -16.05 -4.45 -9.85
CA HIS A 146 -16.03 -5.90 -9.66
C HIS A 146 -17.25 -6.52 -10.35
N GLY A 147 -17.02 -7.43 -11.30
CA GLY A 147 -18.08 -8.19 -11.97
C GLY A 147 -19.00 -7.34 -12.83
N CYS A 148 -18.51 -6.22 -13.37
CA CYS A 148 -19.33 -5.23 -14.08
C CYS A 148 -19.72 -5.63 -15.52
N GLN A 149 -19.58 -6.90 -15.93
CA GLN A 149 -19.86 -7.33 -17.32
C GLN A 149 -21.30 -7.06 -17.81
N ASP A 150 -22.26 -6.95 -16.89
CA ASP A 150 -23.68 -6.71 -17.21
C ASP A 150 -24.05 -5.21 -17.22
N MET A 151 -23.06 -4.34 -17.02
CA MET A 151 -23.22 -2.89 -16.89
C MET A 151 -22.51 -2.21 -18.06
N ASP A 152 -23.14 -1.17 -18.62
CA ASP A 152 -22.57 -0.40 -19.74
C ASP A 152 -21.88 0.87 -19.25
N ALA A 153 -22.41 1.45 -18.18
CA ALA A 153 -21.87 2.65 -17.54
C ALA A 153 -22.22 2.67 -16.05
N PHE A 154 -21.59 3.56 -15.30
CA PHE A 154 -22.08 3.97 -13.98
C PHE A 154 -22.15 5.49 -13.88
N ARG A 155 -23.15 5.97 -13.15
CA ARG A 155 -23.25 7.36 -12.75
C ARG A 155 -22.82 7.50 -11.31
N ILE A 156 -21.98 8.48 -11.03
CA ILE A 156 -21.55 8.83 -9.68
C ILE A 156 -21.95 10.27 -9.38
N THR A 157 -22.56 10.45 -8.22
CA THR A 157 -22.85 11.76 -7.66
C THR A 157 -21.74 12.14 -6.70
N TYR A 158 -20.92 13.11 -7.08
CA TYR A 158 -19.93 13.70 -6.19
C TYR A 158 -20.59 14.72 -5.28
N VAL A 159 -20.26 14.67 -3.99
CA VAL A 159 -20.68 15.67 -3.01
C VAL A 159 -19.49 16.56 -2.69
N SER A 160 -19.66 17.86 -2.89
CA SER A 160 -18.67 18.87 -2.53
C SER A 160 -19.20 19.74 -1.39
N SER A 161 -18.35 20.01 -0.40
CA SER A 161 -18.66 20.90 0.72
C SER A 161 -17.49 21.79 1.04
N VAL A 162 -17.77 23.06 1.36
CA VAL A 162 -16.75 24.02 1.79
C VAL A 162 -16.62 23.91 3.31
N GLU A 163 -15.40 23.76 3.80
CA GLU A 163 -15.13 23.74 5.25
C GLU A 163 -15.68 24.99 5.94
N GLY A 164 -16.50 24.78 6.98
CA GLY A 164 -17.22 25.84 7.68
C GLY A 164 -18.58 26.23 7.07
N SER A 165 -18.99 25.59 5.96
CA SER A 165 -20.32 25.72 5.37
C SER A 165 -21.14 24.45 5.59
N ALA A 166 -22.42 24.60 5.89
CA ALA A 166 -23.39 23.49 5.89
C ALA A 166 -23.96 23.19 4.50
N LYS A 167 -23.60 23.99 3.48
CA LYS A 167 -24.10 23.81 2.11
C LYS A 167 -23.25 22.79 1.36
N GLU A 168 -23.91 21.72 0.94
CA GLU A 168 -23.36 20.74 0.01
C GLU A 168 -23.82 21.05 -1.42
N THR A 169 -22.96 20.76 -2.39
CA THR A 169 -23.27 20.87 -3.82
C THR A 169 -22.92 19.55 -4.49
N THR A 170 -23.88 19.01 -5.25
CA THR A 170 -23.74 17.75 -5.96
C THR A 170 -23.31 17.96 -7.41
N HIS A 171 -22.50 17.04 -7.92
CA HIS A 171 -22.04 17.03 -9.31
C HIS A 171 -22.14 15.61 -9.85
N GLU A 172 -22.80 15.42 -10.98
CA GLU A 172 -22.96 14.09 -11.58
C GLU A 172 -21.96 13.89 -12.71
N GLN A 173 -21.37 12.70 -12.76
CA GLN A 173 -20.62 12.24 -13.93
C GLN A 173 -21.01 10.81 -14.27
N VAL A 174 -20.94 10.50 -15.57
CA VAL A 174 -21.20 9.17 -16.11
C VAL A 174 -19.92 8.65 -16.72
N TYR A 175 -19.56 7.43 -16.34
CA TYR A 175 -18.37 6.73 -16.81
C TYR A 175 -18.77 5.47 -17.55
N GLN A 176 -18.17 5.24 -18.72
CA GLN A 176 -18.39 4.04 -19.52
C GLN A 176 -17.57 2.88 -18.97
N ILE A 177 -18.17 1.70 -18.88
CA ILE A 177 -17.52 0.49 -18.40
C ILE A 177 -17.04 -0.30 -19.60
N GLU A 178 -15.73 -0.41 -19.77
CA GLU A 178 -15.11 -1.16 -20.87
C GLU A 178 -14.67 -2.57 -20.45
N GLU A 179 -14.34 -2.74 -19.17
CA GLU A 179 -13.84 -3.98 -18.59
C GLU A 179 -14.71 -4.36 -17.38
N ALA A 180 -14.92 -5.67 -17.16
CA ALA A 180 -15.73 -6.16 -16.06
C ALA A 180 -15.10 -5.86 -14.69
N ASP A 181 -13.78 -5.95 -14.61
CA ASP A 181 -12.99 -5.72 -13.41
C ASP A 181 -11.96 -4.63 -13.71
N PHE A 182 -11.94 -3.57 -12.91
CA PHE A 182 -11.03 -2.45 -13.14
C PHE A 182 -10.70 -1.69 -11.87
N LEU A 183 -9.62 -0.91 -11.92
CA LEU A 183 -9.27 0.06 -10.89
C LEU A 183 -8.79 1.35 -11.55
N TRP A 184 -9.58 2.41 -11.40
CA TRP A 184 -9.20 3.76 -11.82
C TRP A 184 -8.80 4.59 -10.62
N LEU A 185 -7.64 5.24 -10.72
CA LEU A 185 -7.08 6.09 -9.69
C LEU A 185 -7.05 7.52 -10.20
N LYS A 186 -7.99 8.34 -9.74
CA LYS A 186 -8.11 9.75 -10.15
C LYS A 186 -7.46 10.67 -9.12
N ASP A 187 -6.62 11.61 -9.56
CA ASP A 187 -6.14 12.67 -8.69
C ASP A 187 -7.31 13.59 -8.32
N ILE A 188 -7.52 13.86 -7.03
CA ILE A 188 -8.64 14.68 -6.58
C ILE A 188 -8.54 16.12 -7.10
N LYS A 189 -7.33 16.64 -7.30
CA LYS A 189 -7.14 17.98 -7.85
C LYS A 189 -7.61 18.06 -9.30
N GLU A 190 -7.27 17.05 -10.09
CA GLU A 190 -7.72 16.93 -11.48
C GLU A 190 -9.24 16.75 -11.52
N LEU A 191 -9.79 15.87 -10.68
CA LEU A 191 -11.23 15.67 -10.58
C LEU A 191 -11.98 16.96 -10.19
N ARG A 192 -11.45 17.75 -9.26
CA ARG A 192 -12.04 19.07 -8.93
C ARG A 192 -12.11 19.98 -10.16
N GLN A 193 -11.04 20.03 -10.95
CA GLN A 193 -11.00 20.84 -12.17
C GLN A 193 -12.00 20.34 -13.22
N GLU A 194 -12.12 19.01 -13.39
CA GLU A 194 -13.12 18.39 -14.27
C GLU A 194 -14.56 18.75 -13.86
N LEU A 195 -14.82 18.88 -12.57
CA LEU A 195 -16.10 19.29 -12.00
C LEU A 195 -16.30 20.81 -11.96
N GLY A 196 -15.36 21.60 -12.49
CA GLY A 196 -15.42 23.07 -12.48
C GLY A 196 -15.28 23.69 -11.09
N LEU A 197 -14.71 22.94 -10.13
CA LEU A 197 -14.43 23.40 -8.78
C LEU A 197 -13.08 24.12 -8.71
N GLU A 198 -12.99 25.15 -7.88
CA GLU A 198 -11.72 25.79 -7.59
C GLU A 198 -10.77 24.81 -6.87
N ASP A 199 -9.47 24.88 -7.19
CA ASP A 199 -8.45 24.12 -6.47
C ASP A 199 -8.22 24.76 -5.08
N ASN A 200 -9.12 24.46 -4.15
CA ASN A 200 -9.10 24.96 -2.79
C ASN A 200 -9.13 23.80 -1.81
N ALA A 201 -8.11 23.71 -0.96
CA ALA A 201 -8.00 22.68 0.07
C ALA A 201 -9.18 22.65 1.07
N ARG A 202 -9.95 23.74 1.17
CA ARG A 202 -11.17 23.80 1.99
C ARG A 202 -12.38 23.10 1.36
N ILE A 203 -12.32 22.78 0.07
CA ILE A 203 -13.40 22.06 -0.62
C ILE A 203 -13.16 20.57 -0.43
N ARG A 204 -13.96 19.95 0.44
CA ARG A 204 -14.01 18.49 0.56
C ARG A 204 -14.82 17.95 -0.61
N LEU A 205 -14.34 16.87 -1.19
CA LEU A 205 -14.99 16.15 -2.29
C LEU A 205 -15.06 14.69 -1.90
N SER A 206 -16.25 14.09 -1.96
CA SER A 206 -16.45 12.67 -1.69
C SER A 206 -17.35 12.05 -2.75
N ALA A 207 -17.15 10.75 -3.00
CA ALA A 207 -18.11 9.95 -3.73
C ALA A 207 -19.40 9.83 -2.90
N GLY A 208 -20.54 10.15 -3.51
CA GLY A 208 -21.86 9.96 -2.95
C GLY A 208 -22.51 8.71 -3.54
N GLU A 209 -23.74 8.85 -4.01
CA GLU A 209 -24.49 7.74 -4.63
C GLU A 209 -23.86 7.30 -5.96
N ILE A 210 -23.86 5.98 -6.19
CA ILE A 210 -23.43 5.37 -7.45
C ILE A 210 -24.59 4.56 -8.00
N GLN A 211 -24.93 4.81 -9.27
CA GLN A 211 -25.95 4.10 -10.02
C GLN A 211 -25.32 3.32 -11.16
N LEU A 212 -25.63 2.04 -11.25
CA LEU A 212 -25.21 1.14 -12.32
C LEU A 212 -26.20 1.26 -13.47
N LEU A 213 -25.72 1.48 -14.69
CA LEU A 213 -26.55 1.76 -15.85
C LEU A 213 -26.44 0.64 -16.90
N ASN A 214 -27.58 0.28 -17.48
CA ASN A 214 -27.62 -0.59 -18.65
C ASN A 214 -27.39 0.21 -19.96
N LYS A 215 -27.41 -0.49 -21.10
CA LYS A 215 -27.25 0.10 -22.45
C LYS A 215 -28.27 1.17 -22.83
N ASP A 216 -29.46 1.10 -22.22
CA ASP A 216 -30.53 2.10 -22.43
C ASP A 216 -30.39 3.29 -21.48
N GLY A 217 -29.39 3.30 -20.60
CA GLY A 217 -29.18 4.31 -19.56
C GLY A 217 -30.09 4.17 -18.34
N ASN A 218 -30.77 3.03 -18.19
CA ASN A 218 -31.63 2.75 -17.04
C ASN A 218 -30.82 2.28 -15.83
N ASP A 219 -31.22 2.73 -14.64
CA ASP A 219 -30.62 2.30 -13.37
C ASP A 219 -30.99 0.84 -13.05
N ILE A 220 -29.95 0.00 -12.93
CA ILE A 220 -30.03 -1.43 -12.62
C ILE A 220 -29.37 -1.77 -11.27
N THR A 221 -28.99 -0.79 -10.46
CA THR A 221 -28.26 -0.97 -9.19
C THR A 221 -28.93 -1.94 -8.23
N SER A 222 -30.26 -1.87 -8.14
CA SER A 222 -31.05 -2.72 -7.23
C SER A 222 -30.96 -4.21 -7.54
N GLN A 223 -30.61 -4.59 -8.77
CA GLN A 223 -30.47 -5.99 -9.19
C GLN A 223 -29.26 -6.67 -8.57
N PHE A 224 -28.23 -5.89 -8.24
CA PHE A 224 -26.96 -6.40 -7.70
C PHE A 224 -26.84 -6.27 -6.19
N LYS A 225 -27.77 -5.55 -5.54
CA LYS A 225 -27.72 -5.29 -4.11
C LYS A 225 -27.91 -6.57 -3.31
N ASP A 226 -26.96 -6.86 -2.43
CA ASP A 226 -27.05 -7.95 -1.48
C ASP A 226 -27.66 -7.46 -0.16
N PRO A 227 -28.87 -7.91 0.23
CA PRO A 227 -29.50 -7.50 1.47
C PRO A 227 -28.89 -8.13 2.73
N PHE A 228 -28.03 -9.15 2.60
CA PHE A 228 -27.42 -9.86 3.72
C PHE A 228 -26.11 -9.22 4.20
N VAL A 229 -25.50 -8.37 3.38
CA VAL A 229 -24.29 -7.63 3.73
C VAL A 229 -24.63 -6.42 4.60
N SER A 230 -24.20 -6.46 5.87
CA SER A 230 -24.41 -5.33 6.78
C SER A 230 -23.52 -4.15 6.41
N GLN A 231 -24.14 -3.00 6.19
CA GLN A 231 -23.47 -1.73 5.96
C GLN A 231 -23.24 -0.96 7.27
N GLY A 232 -22.34 0.02 7.26
CA GLY A 232 -22.15 0.96 8.38
C GLY A 232 -20.90 0.73 9.23
N TRP A 233 -20.03 -0.19 8.82
CA TRP A 233 -18.68 -0.30 9.37
C TRP A 233 -17.66 -0.11 8.24
N GLY A 234 -16.47 0.33 8.63
CA GLY A 234 -15.33 0.46 7.75
C GLY A 234 -14.07 0.36 8.60
N GLY A 235 -13.07 -0.30 8.05
CA GLY A 235 -11.82 -0.61 8.73
C GLY A 235 -10.63 -0.19 7.90
N GLY A 236 -9.51 0.01 8.58
CA GLY A 236 -8.22 0.21 7.95
C GLY A 236 -7.15 -0.51 8.74
N LYS A 237 -6.26 -1.22 8.04
CA LYS A 237 -5.04 -1.80 8.59
C LYS A 237 -3.87 -0.93 8.14
N GLY A 238 -2.95 -0.64 9.04
CA GLY A 238 -1.77 0.18 8.74
C GLY A 238 -0.52 -0.40 9.37
N THR A 239 0.58 -0.39 8.64
CA THR A 239 1.85 -0.94 9.12
C THR A 239 2.54 0.10 10.00
N ALA A 240 2.62 -0.16 11.30
CA ALA A 240 3.34 0.69 12.26
C ALA A 240 4.87 0.46 12.22
N GLU A 241 5.34 -0.56 11.51
CA GLU A 241 6.70 -1.10 11.62
C GLU A 241 7.79 -0.32 10.87
N MET A 242 7.44 0.77 10.19
CA MET A 242 8.41 1.61 9.47
C MET A 242 9.61 2.02 10.33
N GLY A 243 9.42 2.26 11.63
CA GLY A 243 10.50 2.64 12.52
C GLY A 243 11.52 1.52 12.76
N LEU A 244 11.06 0.27 12.90
CA LEU A 244 11.91 -0.83 13.38
C LEU A 244 12.97 -1.24 12.34
N LEU A 245 12.59 -1.36 11.07
CA LEU A 245 13.52 -1.72 10.00
C LEU A 245 14.66 -0.70 9.89
N TYR A 246 14.34 0.59 9.80
CA TYR A 246 15.37 1.63 9.66
C TYR A 246 16.26 1.72 10.91
N VAL A 247 15.71 1.44 12.10
CA VAL A 247 16.50 1.33 13.33
C VAL A 247 17.48 0.14 13.23
N LEU A 248 17.02 -1.04 12.80
CA LEU A 248 17.89 -2.21 12.63
C LEU A 248 18.98 -1.96 11.58
N MET A 249 18.63 -1.36 10.44
CA MET A 249 19.60 -0.96 9.41
C MET A 249 20.62 0.04 9.98
N GLY A 250 20.17 1.02 10.78
CA GLY A 250 21.04 1.97 11.47
C GLY A 250 22.01 1.31 12.43
N ILE A 251 21.54 0.33 13.23
CA ILE A 251 22.37 -0.45 14.16
C ILE A 251 23.42 -1.25 13.39
N VAL A 252 23.02 -2.00 12.35
CA VAL A 252 23.92 -2.81 11.52
C VAL A 252 24.98 -1.94 10.85
N GLY A 253 24.57 -0.80 10.27
CA GLY A 253 25.48 0.17 9.65
C GLY A 253 26.47 0.76 10.66
N GLY A 254 26.00 1.14 11.85
CA GLY A 254 26.83 1.67 12.93
C GLY A 254 27.87 0.67 13.44
N LEU A 255 27.44 -0.57 13.72
CA LEU A 255 28.35 -1.65 14.15
C LEU A 255 29.37 -1.98 13.06
N GLY A 256 28.94 -2.07 11.79
CA GLY A 256 29.84 -2.27 10.65
C GLY A 256 30.90 -1.18 10.56
N LEU A 257 30.52 0.09 10.70
CA LEU A 257 31.45 1.23 10.69
C LEU A 257 32.46 1.15 11.84
N ILE A 258 32.00 0.84 13.06
CA ILE A 258 32.88 0.70 14.24
C ILE A 258 33.91 -0.40 14.01
N LEU A 259 33.48 -1.56 13.50
CA LEU A 259 34.37 -2.69 13.21
C LEU A 259 35.38 -2.36 12.11
N ILE A 260 34.95 -1.71 11.02
CA ILE A 260 35.84 -1.26 9.95
C ILE A 260 36.89 -0.29 10.50
N ARG A 261 36.47 0.70 11.30
CA ARG A 261 37.39 1.65 11.93
C ARG A 261 38.39 0.95 12.84
N TYR A 262 37.92 0.02 13.67
CA TYR A 262 38.78 -0.77 14.55
C TYR A 262 39.82 -1.58 13.76
N LEU A 263 39.41 -2.25 12.68
CA LEU A 263 40.31 -3.05 11.84
C LEU A 263 41.35 -2.18 11.12
N LEU A 264 41.00 -0.95 10.74
CA LEU A 264 41.89 0.01 10.08
C LEU A 264 42.74 0.86 11.04
N TYR A 265 42.49 0.82 12.36
CA TYR A 265 43.15 1.66 13.36
C TYR A 265 44.63 1.28 13.58
N ASP A 266 45.59 2.03 13.03
CA ASP A 266 47.03 1.77 13.20
C ASP A 266 47.62 2.59 14.36
N ASP A 267 47.95 1.91 15.48
CA ASP A 267 48.53 2.52 16.69
C ASP A 267 49.89 3.20 16.44
N LYS A 268 50.59 2.86 15.33
CA LYS A 268 51.93 3.37 15.05
C LYS A 268 51.99 4.86 14.69
N ASN A 269 50.86 5.50 14.40
CA ASN A 269 50.83 6.90 13.97
C ASN A 269 50.49 7.91 15.08
N HIS A 270 50.24 7.48 16.33
CA HIS A 270 49.89 8.40 17.44
C HIS A 270 50.84 8.33 18.65
N GLY A 271 51.97 7.63 18.53
CA GLY A 271 53.04 7.58 19.54
C GLY A 271 54.23 8.52 19.26
N ARG A 272 54.00 9.70 18.66
CA ARG A 272 55.03 10.75 18.52
C ARG A 272 54.48 12.07 19.02
N HIS A 273 54.46 12.20 20.34
CA HIS A 273 54.60 13.48 21.03
C HIS A 273 55.62 13.29 22.16
#